data_AF-L5N917-F1
#
_entry.id   AF-L5N917-F1
#
_cell.length_a   1.000
_cell.length_b   1.000
_cell.length_c   1.000
_cell.angle_alpha   90.00
_cell.angle_beta   90.00
_cell.angle_gamma   90.00
#
_symmetry.space_group_name_H-M   'P 1'
#
loop_
_entity.id
_entity.type
_entity.pdbx_description
1 polymer ?
#
loop_
_entity_poly.entity_id
_entity_poly.type
_entity_poly.pdbx_seq_one_letter_code
_entity_poly.pdbx_strand_id
1 'polypeptide(L)'
;MKNYTGLIFIGIIALAVIINLFNSGDAQRGMSGSVAESTYENLPEEPDRSEILEDIENSDAQSAEVLIRNNFPLLDVVNTDQGTSEVYATRQLSLPETADALSEAIPPEEISERQDGKQVLVYDDDFVIIQESEEEPGVVTMEIASDEFVRNNYSPSFFNGLFAGYLLNRMLGSNNWYDQRRSSCQAAGDCYGGYGSYNSGSGAGSIRSSNNRGGGPGVGK
;
A
#
# COMPACT_ATOMS: atom_id res chain seq x y z
N MET A 1 -7.36 61.91 24.44
CA MET A 1 -7.07 61.32 25.76
C MET A 1 -7.41 59.83 25.66
N LYS A 2 -6.54 58.83 25.72
CA LYS A 2 -5.19 58.66 26.28
C LYS A 2 -4.35 57.75 25.35
N ASN A 3 -3.05 58.01 25.30
CA ASN A 3 -2.01 57.20 24.65
C ASN A 3 -1.46 56.15 25.62
N TYR A 4 -1.04 54.98 25.12
CA TYR A 4 -0.02 54.09 25.69
C TYR A 4 0.55 53.30 24.49
N THR A 5 1.77 53.53 23.97
CA THR A 5 3.09 53.17 24.56
C THR A 5 3.05 51.71 25.04
N GLY A 6 3.42 50.69 24.25
CA GLY A 6 4.72 50.46 23.62
C GLY A 6 5.53 49.54 24.53
N LEU A 7 5.78 48.28 24.12
CA LEU A 7 6.78 47.40 24.73
C LEU A 7 7.20 46.30 23.74
N ILE A 8 8.46 46.37 23.34
CA ILE A 8 9.22 45.40 22.56
C ILE A 8 9.72 44.32 23.52
N PHE A 9 9.63 43.04 23.14
CA PHE A 9 10.51 42.00 23.71
C PHE A 9 11.07 41.10 22.61
N ILE A 10 12.40 41.00 22.64
CA ILE A 10 13.30 40.25 21.76
C ILE A 10 13.66 38.92 22.44
N GLY A 11 13.79 37.86 21.63
CA GLY A 11 14.64 36.69 21.90
C GLY A 11 13.95 35.58 22.72
N ILE A 12 14.27 34.29 22.57
CA ILE A 12 15.52 33.63 22.19
C ILE A 12 15.18 32.26 21.59
N ILE A 13 15.84 31.91 20.48
CA ILE A 13 15.95 30.54 19.95
C ILE A 13 16.79 29.73 20.93
N ALA A 14 16.26 28.63 21.46
CA ALA A 14 17.04 27.64 22.18
C ALA A 14 16.74 26.25 21.62
N LEU A 15 17.55 25.88 20.64
CA LEU A 15 17.80 24.53 20.15
C LEU A 15 18.40 23.71 21.31
N ALA A 16 17.71 22.66 21.76
CA ALA A 16 18.28 21.67 22.66
C ALA A 16 17.89 20.28 22.17
N VAL A 17 18.72 19.76 21.27
CA VAL A 17 18.78 18.34 20.90
C VAL A 17 19.32 17.60 22.12
N ILE A 18 18.49 16.79 22.76
CA ILE A 18 18.94 15.84 23.79
C ILE A 18 18.77 14.43 23.23
N ILE A 19 19.91 13.87 22.80
CA ILE A 19 20.09 12.46 22.50
C ILE A 19 20.17 11.70 23.84
N ASN A 20 19.23 10.80 24.07
CA ASN A 20 19.35 9.63 24.96
C ASN A 20 18.60 8.51 24.21
N LEU A 21 19.24 7.64 23.43
CA LEU A 21 20.13 6.54 23.80
C LEU A 21 19.64 5.71 25.01
N PHE A 22 19.01 4.59 24.62
CA PHE A 22 18.89 3.28 25.26
C PHE A 22 17.65 2.89 26.06
N ASN A 23 17.19 1.70 25.64
CA ASN A 23 16.34 0.69 26.27
C ASN A 23 14.83 0.95 26.30
N SER A 24 13.98 -0.04 26.02
CA SER A 24 14.17 -1.49 25.98
C SER A 24 13.04 -2.12 25.17
N GLY A 25 13.32 -3.28 24.59
CA GLY A 25 12.53 -3.90 23.54
C GLY A 25 11.12 -4.36 23.92
N ASP A 26 10.29 -4.32 22.90
CA ASP A 26 9.26 -5.30 22.59
C ASP A 26 9.28 -5.45 21.06
N ALA A 27 9.32 -6.70 20.58
CA ALA A 27 9.33 -7.02 19.16
C ALA A 27 7.94 -6.70 18.58
N GLN A 28 7.74 -5.44 18.24
CA GLN A 28 6.56 -4.97 17.52
C GLN A 28 6.69 -5.47 16.07
N ARG A 29 5.99 -6.55 15.74
CA ARG A 29 5.71 -6.92 14.34
C ARG A 29 4.81 -5.84 13.77
N GLY A 30 5.41 -4.75 13.34
CA GLY A 30 4.74 -3.59 12.78
C GLY A 30 4.87 -3.62 11.26
N MET A 31 3.74 -3.65 10.57
CA MET A 31 3.68 -3.32 9.16
C MET A 31 3.89 -1.82 9.04
N SER A 32 4.97 -1.39 8.39
CA SER A 32 5.30 0.03 8.21
C SER A 32 4.97 0.41 6.77
N GLY A 33 3.88 1.14 6.59
CA GLY A 33 3.55 1.85 5.35
C GLY A 33 3.33 3.32 5.68
N SER A 34 3.89 4.21 4.86
CA SER A 34 3.66 5.65 4.99
C SER A 34 2.48 6.08 4.14
N VAL A 35 1.26 5.99 4.67
CA VAL A 35 0.12 6.67 4.05
C VAL A 35 0.13 8.11 4.56
N ALA A 36 0.77 8.99 3.79
CA ALA A 36 0.60 10.42 3.96
C ALA A 36 -0.50 10.86 2.99
N GLU A 37 -1.45 11.63 3.50
CA GLU A 37 -2.48 12.37 2.75
C GLU A 37 -1.90 13.29 1.64
N SER A 38 -0.56 13.34 1.50
CA SER A 38 0.22 14.06 0.49
C SER A 38 0.80 13.19 -0.63
N THR A 39 0.65 11.85 -0.60
CA THR A 39 1.36 10.95 -1.53
C THR A 39 0.81 11.08 -2.97
N TYR A 40 -0.51 11.18 -3.14
CA TYR A 40 -1.11 11.35 -4.47
C TYR A 40 -1.02 12.81 -4.97
N GLU A 41 -1.09 13.82 -4.11
CA GLU A 41 -0.95 15.23 -4.52
C GLU A 41 0.43 15.54 -5.10
N ASN A 42 1.44 14.70 -4.82
CA ASN A 42 2.80 14.81 -5.32
C ASN A 42 3.26 13.50 -5.99
N LEU A 43 2.41 12.89 -6.83
CA LEU A 43 2.89 11.81 -7.70
C LEU A 43 4.10 12.32 -8.51
N PRO A 44 5.17 11.51 -8.64
CA PRO A 44 6.27 11.85 -9.53
C PRO A 44 5.76 12.14 -10.93
N GLU A 45 6.50 12.95 -11.69
CA GLU A 45 6.19 13.15 -13.11
C GLU A 45 6.13 11.78 -13.81
N GLU A 46 5.01 11.51 -14.47
CA GLU A 46 4.78 10.30 -15.25
C GLU A 46 4.83 10.62 -16.76
N PRO A 47 5.28 9.69 -17.61
CA PRO A 47 5.22 9.87 -19.06
C PRO A 47 3.77 10.01 -19.54
N ASP A 48 3.57 10.57 -20.74
CA ASP A 48 2.23 10.70 -21.31
C ASP A 48 1.64 9.32 -21.67
N ARG A 49 0.30 9.21 -21.66
CA ARG A 49 -0.43 7.96 -21.97
C ARG A 49 0.10 7.21 -23.21
N SER A 50 0.38 7.93 -24.30
CA SER A 50 0.87 7.30 -25.54
C SER A 50 2.28 6.76 -25.42
N GLU A 51 3.15 7.45 -24.68
CA GLU A 51 4.54 7.04 -24.44
C GLU A 51 4.56 5.77 -23.59
N ILE A 52 3.77 5.72 -22.51
CA ILE A 52 3.63 4.53 -21.65
C ILE A 52 3.22 3.29 -22.49
N LEU A 53 2.20 3.44 -23.35
CA LEU A 53 1.72 2.32 -24.16
C LEU A 53 2.73 1.89 -25.23
N GLU A 54 3.40 2.83 -25.87
CA GLU A 54 4.44 2.55 -26.87
C GLU A 54 5.66 1.87 -26.24
N ASP A 55 6.06 2.30 -25.04
CA ASP A 55 7.19 1.73 -24.31
C ASP A 55 6.89 0.32 -23.79
N ILE A 56 5.65 0.04 -23.37
CA ILE A 56 5.20 -1.31 -23.02
C ILE A 56 5.16 -2.21 -24.26
N GLU A 57 4.55 -1.75 -25.37
CA GLU A 57 4.40 -2.52 -26.60
C GLU A 57 5.75 -2.89 -27.23
N ASN A 58 6.72 -1.97 -27.19
CA ASN A 58 8.03 -2.17 -27.79
C ASN A 58 9.10 -2.68 -26.79
N SER A 59 8.70 -3.02 -25.57
CA SER A 59 9.64 -3.42 -24.53
C SER A 59 10.27 -4.78 -24.79
N ASP A 60 11.57 -4.90 -24.51
CA ASP A 60 12.27 -6.20 -24.39
C ASP A 60 12.20 -6.75 -22.94
N ALA A 61 11.35 -6.19 -22.08
CA ALA A 61 11.19 -6.65 -20.70
C ALA A 61 10.83 -8.14 -20.66
N GLN A 62 11.39 -8.86 -19.68
CA GLN A 62 11.19 -10.30 -19.52
C GLN A 62 10.16 -10.63 -18.43
N SER A 63 9.63 -9.62 -17.74
CA SER A 63 8.63 -9.78 -16.69
C SER A 63 7.76 -8.53 -16.58
N ALA A 64 6.55 -8.70 -16.04
CA ALA A 64 5.65 -7.59 -15.75
C ALA A 64 6.22 -6.64 -14.68
N GLU A 65 7.00 -7.15 -13.74
CA GLU A 65 7.70 -6.32 -12.73
C GLU A 65 8.62 -5.30 -13.40
N VAL A 66 9.42 -5.73 -14.39
CA VAL A 66 10.32 -4.84 -15.13
C VAL A 66 9.53 -3.83 -15.96
N LEU A 67 8.44 -4.26 -16.61
CA LEU A 67 7.55 -3.33 -17.32
C LEU A 67 7.01 -2.26 -16.40
N ILE A 68 6.50 -2.64 -15.23
CA ILE A 68 5.87 -1.70 -14.31
C ILE A 68 6.90 -0.70 -13.79
N ARG A 69 8.07 -1.18 -13.34
CA ARG A 69 9.18 -0.37 -12.83
C ARG A 69 9.70 0.66 -13.82
N ASN A 70 9.73 0.31 -15.11
CA ASN A 70 10.28 1.19 -16.14
C ASN A 70 9.30 2.28 -16.58
N ASN A 71 7.99 2.01 -16.49
CA ASN A 71 6.96 2.84 -17.12
C ASN A 71 6.12 3.64 -16.12
N PHE A 72 6.08 3.22 -14.85
CA PHE A 72 5.25 3.87 -13.84
C PHE A 72 6.07 4.37 -12.66
N PRO A 73 5.68 5.51 -12.06
CA PRO A 73 6.33 6.00 -10.86
C PRO A 73 6.03 5.10 -9.65
N LEU A 74 7.07 4.81 -8.88
CA LEU A 74 6.94 4.16 -7.57
C LEU A 74 6.24 5.10 -6.59
N LEU A 75 5.15 4.61 -6.00
CA LEU A 75 4.32 5.32 -5.04
C LEU A 75 4.71 4.99 -3.59
N ASP A 76 4.81 3.70 -3.26
CA ASP A 76 5.08 3.23 -1.90
C ASP A 76 5.76 1.85 -1.93
N VAL A 77 6.40 1.49 -0.81
CA VAL A 77 6.95 0.15 -0.58
C VAL A 77 6.47 -0.34 0.77
N VAL A 78 5.61 -1.35 0.74
CA VAL A 78 5.05 -1.97 1.92
C VAL A 78 5.99 -3.08 2.40
N ASN A 79 6.60 -2.87 3.57
CA ASN A 79 7.61 -3.78 4.12
C ASN A 79 7.09 -4.56 5.33
N THR A 80 7.36 -5.86 5.34
CA THR A 80 7.06 -6.76 6.47
C THR A 80 8.25 -7.68 6.74
N ASP A 81 8.23 -8.35 7.89
CA ASP A 81 9.20 -9.43 8.19
C ASP A 81 9.08 -10.62 7.22
N GLN A 82 7.99 -10.70 6.45
CA GLN A 82 7.61 -11.84 5.61
C GLN A 82 7.47 -11.44 4.14
N GLY A 83 8.25 -10.46 3.70
CA GLY A 83 8.32 -10.00 2.31
C GLY A 83 8.06 -8.51 2.15
N THR A 84 8.15 -8.08 0.90
CA THR A 84 7.97 -6.69 0.46
C THR A 84 6.97 -6.65 -0.69
N SER A 85 6.20 -5.58 -0.77
CA SER A 85 5.30 -5.27 -1.87
C SER A 85 5.59 -3.86 -2.37
N GLU A 86 5.76 -3.70 -3.67
CA GLU A 86 6.02 -2.39 -4.31
C GLU A 86 4.75 -1.88 -4.97
N VAL A 87 4.43 -0.63 -4.75
CA VAL A 87 3.21 -0.01 -5.25
C VAL A 87 3.59 1.10 -6.22
N TYR A 88 3.08 1.00 -7.43
CA TYR A 88 3.21 1.98 -8.49
C TYR A 88 1.85 2.63 -8.74
N ALA A 89 1.85 3.81 -9.37
CA ALA A 89 0.60 4.49 -9.69
C ALA A 89 0.64 5.15 -11.06
N THR A 90 -0.53 5.36 -11.64
CA THR A 90 -0.70 6.17 -12.84
C THR A 90 -2.01 6.93 -12.83
N ARG A 91 -2.04 8.09 -13.49
CA ARG A 91 -3.29 8.80 -13.87
C ARG A 91 -3.55 8.76 -15.37
N GLN A 92 -2.62 8.21 -16.15
CA GLN A 92 -2.71 8.19 -17.61
C GLN A 92 -3.54 7.02 -18.13
N LEU A 93 -3.61 5.92 -17.37
CA LEU A 93 -4.30 4.71 -17.76
C LEU A 93 -5.39 4.35 -16.76
N SER A 94 -6.52 3.89 -17.27
CA SER A 94 -7.56 3.23 -16.48
C SER A 94 -7.14 1.80 -16.09
N LEU A 95 -7.86 1.19 -15.16
CA LEU A 95 -7.61 -0.19 -14.74
C LEU A 95 -7.67 -1.17 -15.91
N PRO A 96 -8.70 -1.14 -16.79
CA PRO A 96 -8.74 -2.03 -17.95
C PRO A 96 -7.55 -1.84 -18.88
N GLU A 97 -7.20 -0.59 -19.21
CA GLU A 97 -6.08 -0.29 -20.10
C GLU A 97 -4.74 -0.76 -19.53
N THR A 98 -4.52 -0.54 -18.22
CA THR A 98 -3.31 -0.99 -17.54
C THR A 98 -3.20 -2.52 -17.56
N ALA A 99 -4.30 -3.22 -17.22
CA ALA A 99 -4.33 -4.67 -17.19
C ALA A 99 -4.14 -5.28 -18.60
N ASP A 100 -4.82 -4.73 -19.60
CA ASP A 100 -4.74 -5.20 -20.98
C ASP A 100 -3.31 -4.96 -21.53
N ALA A 101 -2.74 -3.76 -21.37
CA ALA A 101 -1.39 -3.46 -21.83
C ALA A 101 -0.32 -4.37 -21.20
N LEU A 102 -0.38 -4.59 -19.88
CA LEU A 102 0.58 -5.46 -19.20
C LEU A 102 0.41 -6.93 -19.61
N SER A 103 -0.82 -7.43 -19.73
CA SER A 103 -1.09 -8.83 -20.05
C SER A 103 -0.88 -9.17 -21.54
N GLU A 104 -1.04 -8.20 -22.44
CA GLU A 104 -0.70 -8.35 -23.86
C GLU A 104 0.82 -8.39 -24.07
N ALA A 105 1.57 -7.52 -23.37
CA ALA A 105 3.02 -7.48 -23.47
C ALA A 105 3.69 -8.69 -22.79
N ILE A 106 3.24 -9.04 -21.57
CA ILE A 106 3.72 -10.21 -20.83
C ILE A 106 2.50 -11.03 -20.39
N PRO A 107 2.20 -12.16 -21.07
CA PRO A 107 1.08 -13.02 -20.72
C PRO A 107 1.22 -13.60 -19.31
N PRO A 108 0.27 -13.35 -18.40
CA PRO A 108 0.25 -14.00 -17.08
C PRO A 108 -0.19 -15.46 -17.19
N GLU A 109 0.10 -16.25 -16.16
CA GLU A 109 -0.43 -17.61 -16.02
C GLU A 109 -1.96 -17.61 -15.88
N GLU A 110 -2.50 -16.56 -15.27
CA GLU A 110 -3.93 -16.42 -15.03
C GLU A 110 -4.33 -14.94 -14.87
N ILE A 111 -5.54 -14.58 -15.34
CA ILE A 111 -6.13 -13.22 -15.24
C ILE A 111 -7.48 -13.27 -14.53
N SER A 112 -7.66 -12.45 -13.48
CA SER A 112 -8.92 -12.46 -12.73
C SER A 112 -10.01 -11.80 -13.53
N GLU A 113 -11.26 -12.09 -13.17
CA GLU A 113 -12.34 -11.16 -13.49
C GLU A 113 -12.06 -9.78 -12.88
N ARG A 114 -12.57 -8.74 -13.52
CA ARG A 114 -12.57 -7.39 -12.96
C ARG A 114 -13.72 -7.28 -11.98
N GLN A 115 -13.41 -7.04 -10.72
CA GLN A 115 -14.41 -6.96 -9.66
C GLN A 115 -14.03 -5.90 -8.62
N ASP A 116 -15.03 -5.14 -8.17
CA ASP A 116 -14.88 -4.14 -7.10
C ASP A 116 -13.72 -3.15 -7.33
N GLY A 117 -13.53 -2.72 -8.59
CA GLY A 117 -12.45 -1.79 -8.97
C GLY A 117 -11.05 -2.43 -8.92
N LYS A 118 -10.95 -3.76 -9.00
CA LYS A 118 -9.71 -4.52 -8.89
C LYS A 118 -9.61 -5.57 -9.99
N GLN A 119 -8.38 -5.88 -10.38
CA GLN A 119 -8.02 -7.03 -11.19
C GLN A 119 -6.65 -7.53 -10.76
N VAL A 120 -6.46 -8.85 -10.80
CA VAL A 120 -5.20 -9.50 -10.45
C VAL A 120 -4.68 -10.21 -11.69
N LEU A 121 -3.39 -10.06 -11.95
CA LEU A 121 -2.64 -10.82 -12.94
C LEU A 121 -1.65 -11.69 -12.17
N VAL A 122 -1.62 -12.99 -12.45
CA VAL A 122 -0.76 -13.94 -11.74
C VAL A 122 0.38 -14.38 -12.66
N TYR A 123 1.61 -14.11 -12.25
CA TYR A 123 2.85 -14.51 -12.95
C TYR A 123 3.61 -15.53 -12.12
N ASP A 124 4.60 -16.24 -12.68
CA ASP A 124 5.30 -17.36 -12.01
C ASP A 124 5.73 -17.12 -10.55
N ASP A 125 6.24 -15.93 -10.22
CA ASP A 125 6.78 -15.62 -8.88
C ASP A 125 6.00 -14.52 -8.13
N ASP A 126 5.14 -13.76 -8.83
CA ASP A 126 4.51 -12.55 -8.31
C ASP A 126 3.05 -12.40 -8.71
N PHE A 127 2.31 -11.68 -7.88
CA PHE A 127 1.00 -11.13 -8.17
C PHE A 127 1.13 -9.66 -8.54
N VAL A 128 0.51 -9.27 -9.66
CA VAL A 128 0.27 -7.87 -9.98
C VAL A 128 -1.19 -7.56 -9.70
N ILE A 129 -1.43 -6.73 -8.69
CA ILE A 129 -2.77 -6.33 -8.23
C ILE A 129 -3.02 -4.91 -8.71
N ILE A 130 -3.93 -4.77 -9.67
CA ILE A 130 -4.30 -3.50 -10.28
C ILE A 130 -5.60 -3.05 -9.64
N GLN A 131 -5.64 -1.81 -9.14
CA GLN A 131 -6.76 -1.30 -8.38
C GLN A 131 -7.00 0.17 -8.69
N GLU A 132 -8.26 0.56 -8.87
CA GLU A 132 -8.66 1.97 -8.85
C GLU A 132 -8.59 2.49 -7.41
N SER A 133 -7.95 3.64 -7.20
CA SER A 133 -7.84 4.24 -5.88
C SER A 133 -9.21 4.72 -5.39
N GLU A 134 -9.64 4.22 -4.23
CA GLU A 134 -10.83 4.70 -3.53
C GLU A 134 -10.61 6.09 -2.92
N GLU A 135 -9.36 6.44 -2.65
CA GLU A 135 -8.97 7.72 -2.05
C GLU A 135 -8.91 8.84 -3.10
N GLU A 136 -8.44 8.51 -4.31
CA GLU A 136 -8.20 9.48 -5.39
C GLU A 136 -8.76 8.97 -6.73
N PRO A 137 -9.99 9.37 -7.09
CA PRO A 137 -10.63 8.94 -8.33
C PRO A 137 -9.78 9.26 -9.57
N GLY A 138 -9.62 8.27 -10.44
CA GLY A 138 -8.81 8.39 -11.66
C GLY A 138 -7.33 8.05 -11.47
N VAL A 139 -6.89 7.76 -10.24
CA VAL A 139 -5.60 7.10 -10.00
C VAL A 139 -5.79 5.59 -10.02
N VAL A 140 -4.92 4.89 -10.75
CA VAL A 140 -4.80 3.43 -10.73
C VAL A 140 -3.50 3.07 -10.06
N THR A 141 -3.54 2.13 -9.12
CA THR A 141 -2.37 1.57 -8.46
C THR A 141 -2.06 0.17 -9.00
N MET A 142 -0.79 -0.14 -9.15
CA MET A 142 -0.28 -1.47 -9.48
C MET A 142 0.61 -1.93 -8.33
N GLU A 143 0.14 -2.90 -7.57
CA GLU A 143 0.89 -3.51 -6.47
C GLU A 143 1.54 -4.80 -6.94
N ILE A 144 2.88 -4.85 -6.90
CA ILE A 144 3.69 -6.03 -7.20
C ILE A 144 4.00 -6.72 -5.86
N ALA A 145 3.40 -7.88 -5.66
CA ALA A 145 3.51 -8.63 -4.42
C ALA A 145 3.98 -10.06 -4.67
N SER A 146 5.06 -10.48 -4.03
CA SER A 146 5.56 -11.84 -4.14
C SER A 146 4.61 -12.87 -3.53
N ASP A 147 4.71 -14.12 -3.95
CA ASP A 147 3.97 -15.25 -3.36
C ASP A 147 4.09 -15.31 -1.83
N GLU A 148 5.29 -15.05 -1.30
CA GLU A 148 5.53 -15.03 0.14
C GLU A 148 4.76 -13.91 0.83
N PHE A 149 4.79 -12.70 0.26
CA PHE A 149 4.09 -11.56 0.80
C PHE A 149 2.57 -11.80 0.79
N VAL A 150 2.02 -12.27 -0.33
CA VAL A 150 0.59 -12.56 -0.46
C VAL A 150 0.16 -13.61 0.56
N ARG A 151 0.90 -14.72 0.64
CA ARG A 151 0.59 -15.82 1.54
C ARG A 151 0.58 -15.41 3.01
N ASN A 152 1.51 -14.55 3.42
CA ASN A 152 1.71 -14.23 4.83
C ASN A 152 0.93 -13.00 5.30
N ASN A 153 0.66 -12.04 4.40
CA ASN A 153 0.14 -10.74 4.79
C ASN A 153 -1.32 -10.52 4.37
N TYR A 154 -1.76 -10.99 3.20
CA TYR A 154 -3.11 -10.69 2.74
C TYR A 154 -4.20 -11.37 3.57
N SER A 155 -5.32 -10.67 3.73
CA SER A 155 -6.57 -11.28 4.13
C SER A 155 -7.06 -12.21 3.02
N PRO A 156 -7.46 -13.46 3.33
CA PRO A 156 -8.02 -14.36 2.33
C PRO A 156 -9.29 -13.82 1.65
N SER A 157 -10.01 -12.92 2.33
CA SER A 157 -11.22 -12.30 1.78
C SER A 157 -10.95 -11.33 0.63
N PHE A 158 -9.72 -10.81 0.51
CA PHE A 158 -9.34 -9.88 -0.55
C PHE A 158 -9.52 -10.51 -1.94
N PHE A 159 -9.14 -11.78 -2.09
CA PHE A 159 -9.18 -12.49 -3.35
C PHE A 159 -10.52 -13.19 -3.63
N ASN A 160 -11.54 -12.96 -2.79
CA ASN A 160 -12.88 -13.48 -3.05
C ASN A 160 -13.41 -12.86 -4.35
N GLY A 161 -13.78 -13.71 -5.31
CA GLY A 161 -14.29 -13.27 -6.61
C GLY A 161 -13.22 -12.83 -7.62
N LEU A 162 -12.00 -12.52 -7.16
CA LEU A 162 -10.85 -12.31 -8.05
C LEU A 162 -10.19 -13.65 -8.41
N PHE A 163 -9.85 -14.48 -7.42
CA PHE A 163 -9.06 -15.69 -7.68
C PHE A 163 -9.15 -16.82 -6.67
N ALA A 164 -10.17 -16.85 -5.82
CA ALA A 164 -10.25 -17.80 -4.71
C ALA A 164 -9.90 -19.25 -5.11
N GLY A 165 -10.30 -19.73 -6.29
CA GLY A 165 -9.93 -21.08 -6.77
C GLY A 165 -8.46 -21.26 -7.19
N TYR A 166 -7.90 -20.34 -7.96
CA TYR A 166 -6.52 -20.41 -8.46
C TYR A 166 -5.50 -20.14 -7.35
N LEU A 167 -5.77 -19.11 -6.52
CA LEU A 167 -4.94 -18.76 -5.36
C LEU A 167 -4.81 -19.94 -4.41
N LEU A 168 -5.93 -20.65 -4.14
CA LEU A 168 -5.89 -21.88 -3.39
C LEU A 168 -4.91 -22.85 -4.03
N ASN A 169 -5.06 -23.17 -5.33
CA ASN A 169 -4.21 -24.14 -6.05
C ASN A 169 -2.72 -23.81 -6.03
N ARG A 170 -2.35 -22.54 -6.25
CA ARG A 170 -0.96 -22.07 -6.16
C ARG A 170 -0.43 -22.12 -4.73
N MET A 171 -1.30 -21.92 -3.73
CA MET A 171 -0.98 -22.06 -2.30
C MET A 171 -1.18 -23.49 -1.75
N LEU A 172 -1.69 -24.46 -2.53
CA LEU A 172 -2.13 -25.81 -2.10
C LEU A 172 -0.97 -26.75 -1.68
N GLY A 173 0.27 -26.25 -1.59
CA GLY A 173 1.25 -26.87 -0.68
C GLY A 173 0.74 -26.92 0.78
N SER A 174 -0.26 -26.09 1.11
CA SER A 174 -0.94 -26.02 2.40
C SER A 174 -2.46 -26.03 2.19
N ASN A 175 -3.09 -27.22 2.20
CA ASN A 175 -4.55 -27.41 2.10
C ASN A 175 -5.40 -26.59 3.11
N ASN A 176 -4.78 -25.93 4.10
CA ASN A 176 -5.44 -25.16 5.14
C ASN A 176 -5.03 -23.67 5.15
N TRP A 177 -4.42 -23.15 4.08
CA TRP A 177 -3.94 -21.75 4.09
C TRP A 177 -5.06 -20.75 4.41
N TYR A 178 -6.21 -20.87 3.75
CA TYR A 178 -7.34 -19.96 3.94
C TYR A 178 -7.81 -19.95 5.41
N ASP A 179 -8.01 -21.12 6.00
CA ASP A 179 -8.47 -21.26 7.39
C ASP A 179 -7.42 -20.78 8.40
N GLN A 180 -6.14 -21.13 8.17
CA GLN A 180 -5.03 -20.71 9.02
C GLN A 180 -4.84 -19.20 8.97
N ARG A 181 -4.88 -18.62 7.77
CA ARG A 181 -4.72 -17.17 7.59
C ARG A 181 -5.91 -16.44 8.19
N ARG A 182 -7.14 -16.90 7.95
CA ARG A 182 -8.35 -16.33 8.58
C ARG A 182 -8.29 -16.38 10.11
N SER A 183 -7.87 -17.50 10.70
CA SER A 183 -7.69 -17.62 12.15
C SER A 183 -6.60 -16.67 12.65
N SER A 184 -5.49 -16.55 11.92
CA SER A 184 -4.40 -15.64 12.26
C SER A 184 -4.85 -14.17 12.17
N CYS A 185 -5.65 -13.81 11.17
CA CYS A 185 -6.26 -12.49 11.04
C CYS A 185 -7.15 -12.16 12.23
N GLN A 186 -8.00 -13.09 12.63
CA GLN A 186 -8.89 -12.91 13.78
C GLN A 186 -8.13 -12.79 15.11
N ALA A 187 -7.02 -13.50 15.25
CA ALA A 187 -6.20 -13.47 16.46
C ALA A 187 -5.30 -12.22 16.55
N ALA A 188 -4.69 -11.80 15.44
CA ALA A 188 -3.81 -10.65 15.38
C ALA A 188 -4.58 -9.32 15.28
N GLY A 189 -5.82 -9.34 14.79
CA GLY A 189 -6.65 -8.14 14.64
C GLY A 189 -6.21 -7.21 13.51
N ASP A 190 -5.28 -7.64 12.65
CA ASP A 190 -4.85 -6.88 11.49
C ASP A 190 -4.40 -7.83 10.36
N CYS A 191 -4.98 -7.65 9.18
CA CYS A 191 -4.64 -8.38 7.97
C CYS A 191 -4.66 -7.42 6.80
N TYR A 192 -3.66 -7.56 5.93
CA TYR A 192 -3.49 -6.65 4.82
C TYR A 192 -4.64 -6.85 3.82
N GLY A 193 -5.39 -5.77 3.56
CA GLY A 193 -6.53 -5.76 2.65
C GLY A 193 -6.16 -5.38 1.22
N GLY A 194 -4.87 -5.41 0.88
CA GLY A 194 -4.34 -4.79 -0.34
C GLY A 194 -4.15 -3.29 -0.17
N TYR A 195 -3.37 -2.71 -1.07
CA TYR A 195 -3.05 -1.29 -1.03
C TYR A 195 -4.30 -0.41 -1.13
N GLY A 196 -4.36 0.65 -0.32
CA GLY A 196 -5.49 1.60 -0.28
C GLY A 196 -6.81 1.04 0.24
N SER A 197 -6.90 -0.24 0.64
CA SER A 197 -8.14 -0.80 1.18
C SER A 197 -8.35 -0.38 2.64
N TYR A 198 -8.99 0.79 2.82
CA TYR A 198 -9.51 1.26 4.09
C TYR A 198 -11.04 1.18 4.15
N ASN A 199 -11.67 0.12 3.63
CA ASN A 199 -13.09 -0.14 3.93
C ASN A 199 -13.58 -1.55 3.59
N SER A 200 -13.62 -2.45 4.57
CA SER A 200 -14.75 -3.39 4.73
C SER A 200 -14.72 -4.04 6.11
N GLY A 201 -15.45 -3.41 7.04
CA GLY A 201 -15.97 -3.95 8.30
C GLY A 201 -15.37 -5.24 8.87
N SER A 202 -14.37 -5.10 9.74
CA SER A 202 -14.34 -5.61 11.13
C SER A 202 -12.92 -5.50 11.65
N GLY A 203 -12.60 -4.38 12.32
CA GLY A 203 -11.37 -4.21 13.09
C GLY A 203 -10.10 -4.17 12.24
N ALA A 204 -9.94 -3.14 11.40
CA ALA A 204 -8.65 -2.77 10.85
C ALA A 204 -8.27 -1.42 11.45
N GLY A 205 -7.11 -1.37 12.11
CA GLY A 205 -6.60 -0.18 12.75
C GLY A 205 -6.32 0.90 11.73
N SER A 206 -7.24 1.86 11.58
CA SER A 206 -6.83 3.21 11.23
C SER A 206 -5.94 3.68 12.38
N ILE A 207 -4.62 3.64 12.20
CA ILE A 207 -3.72 4.47 12.99
C ILE A 207 -3.95 5.90 12.52
N ARG A 208 -5.05 6.47 13.01
CA ARG A 208 -5.16 7.91 13.14
C ARG A 208 -4.07 8.32 14.11
N SER A 209 -2.99 8.88 13.60
CA SER A 209 -2.13 9.77 14.38
C SER A 209 -2.97 10.98 14.77
N SER A 210 -3.77 10.86 15.83
CA SER A 210 -4.42 12.01 16.45
C SER A 210 -3.49 12.56 17.54
N ASN A 211 -2.66 13.51 17.12
CA ASN A 211 -2.30 14.62 17.97
C ASN A 211 -3.60 15.30 18.42
N ASN A 212 -4.06 15.02 19.63
CA ASN A 212 -4.89 15.96 20.37
C ASN A 212 -4.53 15.97 21.85
N ARG A 213 -3.95 17.10 22.23
CA ARG A 213 -3.77 17.64 23.57
C ARG A 213 -5.06 17.58 24.39
N GLY A 214 -4.91 17.34 25.68
CA GLY A 214 -5.60 18.14 26.70
C GLY A 214 -6.53 17.39 27.63
N GLY A 215 -6.07 17.19 28.86
CA GLY A 215 -6.94 16.82 29.99
C GLY A 215 -6.19 16.19 31.17
N GLY A 216 -5.38 16.96 31.90
CA GLY A 216 -5.18 16.67 33.33
C GLY A 216 -6.48 16.95 34.12
N PRO A 217 -6.55 16.84 35.46
CA PRO A 217 -5.47 16.59 36.44
C PRO A 217 -5.83 15.54 37.53
N GLY A 218 -4.82 15.03 38.24
CA GLY A 218 -4.99 14.60 39.64
C GLY A 218 -4.64 13.17 39.99
N VAL A 219 -3.40 12.95 40.40
CA VAL A 219 -3.10 12.04 41.52
C VAL A 219 -2.12 12.77 42.43
N GLY A 220 -2.70 13.44 43.43
CA GLY A 220 -1.98 13.98 44.57
C GLY A 220 -1.99 12.96 45.70
N LYS A 221 -0.84 12.92 46.41
CA LYS A 221 -0.53 12.24 47.67
C LYS A 221 -0.46 10.71 47.65
#